data_AF-A0A556VC27-F1
#
_entry.id   AF-A0A556VC27-F1
#
_cell.length_a   1.000
_cell.length_b   1.000
_cell.length_c   1.000
_cell.angle_alpha   90.00
_cell.angle_beta   90.00
_cell.angle_gamma   90.00
#
_symmetry.space_group_name_H-M   'P 1'
#
loop_
_entity.id
_entity.type
_entity.pdbx_description
1 polymer ?
#
loop_
_entity_poly.entity_id
_entity_poly.type
_entity_poly.pdbx_seq_one_letter_code
_entity_poly.pdbx_strand_id
1 'polypeptide(L)'
;MCPESEKITGLIAATFTPLTPQGELNLQVVGQYVDFLLEKQGVRSVFGTEAAGGGMVPSGEREVIVHVGCLSIKESQELARHAATVGADAIAVIAPSFFKPRNAVTVREVLEGIEKKIPSFRGLKFSGVDLTDLGQCVSYCRARGWSVLYGVDEFKLQDVLTFANSLGFDLAMNKQLMSLCSGLPMGPPRLPLLPWPSESIRDVVKKLQMDIGTSPE
;
A
#
# COMPACT_ATOMS: atom_id res chain seq x y z
N MET A 1 14.71 -22.21 -1.07
CA MET A 1 14.88 -20.90 -0.39
C MET A 1 14.73 -19.81 -1.43
N CYS A 2 14.07 -18.70 -1.08
CA CYS A 2 13.97 -17.50 -1.91
C CYS A 2 15.37 -16.90 -2.15
N PRO A 3 15.83 -16.71 -3.40
CA PRO A 3 17.08 -15.99 -3.69
C PRO A 3 17.05 -14.56 -3.15
N GLU A 4 18.20 -14.02 -2.74
CA GLU A 4 18.29 -12.66 -2.21
C GLU A 4 17.90 -11.60 -3.24
N SER A 5 18.20 -11.86 -4.53
CA SER A 5 17.86 -11.00 -5.67
C SER A 5 16.36 -10.89 -5.95
N GLU A 6 15.55 -11.76 -5.35
CA GLU A 6 14.11 -11.82 -5.56
C GLU A 6 13.35 -11.49 -4.26
N LYS A 7 14.01 -10.84 -3.30
CA LYS A 7 13.37 -10.33 -2.08
C LYS A 7 12.91 -8.90 -2.28
N ILE A 8 11.63 -8.70 -1.98
CA ILE A 8 11.00 -7.39 -1.87
C ILE A 8 11.52 -6.71 -0.59
N THR A 9 12.19 -5.57 -0.70
CA THR A 9 12.78 -4.83 0.43
C THR A 9 12.68 -3.31 0.24
N GLY A 10 12.95 -2.55 1.30
CA GLY A 10 12.92 -1.09 1.26
C GLY A 10 11.52 -0.50 1.46
N LEU A 11 11.37 0.78 1.11
CA LEU A 11 10.10 1.50 1.20
C LEU A 11 9.23 1.17 -0.02
N ILE A 12 7.99 0.75 0.22
CA ILE A 12 7.03 0.41 -0.81
C ILE A 12 5.83 1.34 -0.64
N ALA A 13 5.59 2.23 -1.61
CA ALA A 13 4.48 3.17 -1.53
C ALA A 13 3.15 2.46 -1.82
N ALA A 14 2.19 2.55 -0.90
CA ALA A 14 0.80 2.18 -1.18
C ALA A 14 0.16 3.28 -2.05
N THR A 15 -0.02 3.04 -3.34
CA THR A 15 -0.42 4.09 -4.29
C THR A 15 -1.92 4.35 -4.27
N PHE A 16 -2.31 5.64 -4.29
CA PHE A 16 -3.69 6.05 -4.52
C PHE A 16 -4.12 5.85 -5.96
N THR A 17 -5.42 5.64 -6.17
CA THR A 17 -6.05 5.68 -7.50
C THR A 17 -6.39 7.12 -7.88
N PRO A 18 -5.74 7.73 -8.89
CA PRO A 18 -6.14 9.04 -9.39
C PRO A 18 -7.51 8.95 -10.06
N LEU A 19 -8.42 9.86 -9.72
CA LEU A 19 -9.77 9.94 -10.29
C LEU A 19 -10.01 11.31 -10.92
N THR A 20 -10.90 11.35 -11.92
CA THR A 20 -11.45 12.60 -12.44
C THR A 20 -12.48 13.16 -11.46
N PRO A 21 -12.90 14.44 -11.59
CA PRO A 21 -13.99 14.99 -10.80
C PRO A 21 -15.31 14.21 -10.91
N GLN A 22 -15.49 13.45 -12.00
CA GLN A 22 -16.65 12.60 -12.24
C GLN A 22 -16.53 11.21 -11.58
N GLY A 23 -15.40 10.88 -10.97
CA GLY A 23 -15.17 9.60 -10.28
C GLY A 23 -14.57 8.49 -11.15
N GLU A 24 -14.27 8.79 -12.42
CA GLU A 24 -13.62 7.88 -13.36
C GLU A 24 -12.10 7.82 -13.16
N LEU A 25 -11.45 6.77 -13.66
CA LEU A 25 -9.99 6.66 -13.58
C LEU A 25 -9.29 7.79 -14.35
N ASN A 26 -8.32 8.45 -13.72
CA ASN A 26 -7.50 9.48 -14.35
C ASN A 26 -6.12 8.92 -14.73
N LEU A 27 -6.07 8.17 -15.82
CA LEU A 27 -4.86 7.48 -16.28
C LEU A 27 -3.73 8.43 -16.72
N GLN A 28 -4.06 9.67 -17.11
CA GLN A 28 -3.09 10.66 -17.58
C GLN A 28 -2.10 11.10 -16.50
N VAL A 29 -2.46 10.95 -15.23
CA VAL A 29 -1.64 11.36 -14.07
C VAL A 29 -0.70 10.24 -13.62
N VAL A 30 -0.96 8.99 -14.01
CA VAL A 30 -0.23 7.83 -13.50
C VAL A 30 1.27 7.94 -13.80
N GLY A 31 1.66 8.31 -15.02
CA GLY A 31 3.08 8.49 -15.38
C GLY A 31 3.78 9.51 -14.48
N GLN A 32 3.22 10.72 -14.37
CA GLN A 32 3.75 11.78 -13.50
C GLN A 32 3.80 11.36 -12.03
N TYR A 33 2.83 10.55 -11.58
CA TYR A 33 2.81 10.05 -10.22
C TYR A 33 3.94 9.07 -9.96
N VAL A 34 4.23 8.18 -10.91
CA VAL A 34 5.36 7.27 -10.74
C VAL A 34 6.69 8.02 -10.77
N ASP A 35 6.84 9.01 -11.66
CA ASP A 35 8.06 9.83 -11.71
C ASP A 35 8.24 10.64 -10.43
N PHE A 36 7.16 11.17 -9.84
CA PHE A 36 7.20 11.81 -8.53
C PHE A 36 7.69 10.85 -7.43
N LEU A 37 7.17 9.62 -7.39
CA LEU A 37 7.58 8.62 -6.38
C LEU A 37 9.05 8.25 -6.52
N LEU A 38 9.54 8.07 -7.75
CA LEU A 38 10.95 7.75 -7.97
C LEU A 38 11.88 8.93 -7.73
N GLU A 39 11.65 10.04 -8.41
CA GLU A 39 12.62 11.13 -8.52
C GLU A 39 12.56 12.06 -7.32
N LYS A 40 11.37 12.28 -6.74
CA LYS A 40 11.19 13.19 -5.61
C LYS A 40 11.18 12.47 -4.26
N GLN A 41 10.62 11.26 -4.21
CA GLN A 41 10.51 10.50 -2.96
C GLN A 41 11.55 9.37 -2.82
N GLY A 42 12.28 9.02 -3.89
CA GLY A 42 13.27 7.94 -3.85
C GLY A 42 12.65 6.54 -3.68
N VAL A 43 11.36 6.38 -3.98
CA VAL A 43 10.61 5.13 -3.80
C VAL A 43 10.60 4.33 -5.10
N ARG A 44 11.20 3.14 -5.07
CA ARG A 44 11.36 2.26 -6.25
C ARG A 44 10.32 1.14 -6.36
N SER A 45 9.58 0.89 -5.29
CA SER A 45 8.59 -0.18 -5.21
C SER A 45 7.21 0.39 -4.90
N VAL A 46 6.18 -0.13 -5.56
CA VAL A 46 4.80 0.31 -5.38
C VAL A 46 3.89 -0.85 -5.06
N PHE A 47 2.88 -0.57 -4.23
CA PHE A 47 1.84 -1.50 -3.84
C PHE A 47 0.48 -0.88 -4.19
N GLY A 48 -0.26 -1.49 -5.10
CA GLY A 48 -1.53 -0.92 -5.56
C GLY A 48 -2.56 -1.99 -5.89
N THR A 49 -3.83 -1.63 -5.96
CA THR A 49 -4.86 -2.48 -6.58
C THR A 49 -4.78 -2.38 -8.10
N GLU A 50 -5.34 -3.34 -8.84
CA GLU A 50 -5.47 -3.17 -10.30
C GLU A 50 -6.21 -1.88 -10.66
N ALA A 51 -7.20 -1.45 -9.88
CA ALA A 51 -7.87 -0.17 -10.12
C ALA A 51 -6.96 1.04 -9.85
N ALA A 52 -5.96 0.93 -8.96
CA ALA A 52 -5.04 2.01 -8.60
C ALA A 52 -3.80 2.13 -9.50
N GLY A 53 -3.50 1.12 -10.33
CA GLY A 53 -2.30 1.13 -11.16
C GLY A 53 -2.26 0.11 -12.30
N GLY A 54 -3.32 -0.67 -12.53
CA GLY A 54 -3.33 -1.77 -13.51
C GLY A 54 -3.45 -1.35 -14.98
N GLY A 55 -3.54 -0.04 -15.27
CA GLY A 55 -3.72 0.45 -16.63
C GLY A 55 -2.45 0.42 -17.49
N MET A 56 -1.26 0.55 -16.90
CA MET A 56 0.06 0.52 -17.57
C MET A 56 1.09 1.01 -16.54
N VAL A 57 1.82 0.12 -15.87
CA VAL A 57 3.06 0.51 -15.19
C VAL A 57 4.21 0.13 -16.13
N PRO A 58 5.05 1.08 -16.56
CA PRO A 58 6.20 0.77 -17.41
C PRO A 58 7.15 -0.19 -16.68
N SER A 59 7.46 -1.32 -17.30
CA SER A 59 8.45 -2.29 -16.80
C SER A 59 9.87 -1.76 -17.04
N GLY A 60 10.79 -2.02 -16.09
CA GLY A 60 12.23 -1.83 -16.30
C GLY A 60 13.05 -1.43 -15.06
N GLU A 61 12.52 -0.56 -14.19
CA GLU A 61 13.29 -0.01 -13.04
C GLU A 61 12.55 -0.09 -11.69
N ARG A 62 11.38 -0.73 -11.64
CA ARG A 62 10.43 -0.62 -10.52
C ARG A 62 9.88 -1.98 -10.16
N GLU A 63 9.67 -2.21 -8.88
CA GLU A 63 9.02 -3.41 -8.37
C GLU A 63 7.53 -3.12 -8.12
N VAL A 64 6.65 -3.83 -8.81
CA VAL A 64 5.20 -3.61 -8.80
C VAL A 64 4.51 -4.77 -8.12
N ILE A 65 3.90 -4.48 -6.97
CA ILE A 65 3.11 -5.44 -6.20
C ILE A 65 1.63 -5.14 -6.38
N VAL A 66 0.90 -6.06 -7.01
CA VAL A 66 -0.54 -5.90 -7.26
C VAL A 66 -1.36 -6.60 -6.19
N HIS A 67 -2.19 -5.85 -5.49
CA HIS A 67 -3.20 -6.40 -4.60
C HIS A 67 -4.38 -6.96 -5.43
N VAL A 68 -4.56 -8.27 -5.36
CA VAL A 68 -5.59 -9.03 -6.12
C VAL A 68 -6.65 -9.65 -5.20
N GLY A 69 -6.72 -9.22 -3.95
CA GLY A 69 -7.70 -9.74 -2.99
C GLY A 69 -9.11 -9.19 -3.25
N CYS A 70 -10.07 -10.07 -3.47
CA CYS A 70 -11.49 -9.75 -3.54
C CYS A 70 -12.29 -10.59 -2.53
N LEU A 71 -13.55 -10.21 -2.29
CA LEU A 71 -14.48 -11.04 -1.52
C LEU A 71 -14.85 -12.32 -2.29
N SER A 72 -14.75 -12.29 -3.62
CA SER A 72 -14.89 -13.45 -4.49
C SER A 72 -13.53 -14.09 -4.80
N ILE A 73 -13.42 -15.40 -4.57
CA ILE A 73 -12.24 -16.18 -4.96
C ILE A 73 -12.04 -16.15 -6.48
N LYS A 74 -13.14 -16.22 -7.25
CA LYS A 74 -13.09 -16.23 -8.71
C LYS A 74 -12.51 -14.93 -9.27
N GLU A 75 -12.95 -13.79 -8.75
CA GLU A 75 -12.43 -12.48 -9.14
C GLU A 75 -10.95 -12.35 -8.75
N SER A 76 -10.58 -12.79 -7.54
CA SER A 76 -9.18 -12.77 -7.09
C SER A 76 -8.26 -13.57 -8.03
N GLN A 77 -8.73 -14.72 -8.51
CA GLN A 77 -7.99 -15.56 -9.47
C GLN A 77 -7.87 -14.91 -10.85
N GLU A 78 -8.90 -14.17 -11.29
CA GLU A 78 -8.89 -13.44 -12.55
C GLU A 78 -7.89 -12.29 -12.52
N LEU A 79 -7.93 -11.47 -11.47
CA LEU A 79 -6.96 -10.40 -11.23
C LEU A 79 -5.53 -10.95 -11.09
N ALA A 80 -5.34 -12.08 -10.40
CA ALA A 80 -4.03 -12.71 -10.31
C ALA A 80 -3.47 -13.13 -11.67
N ARG A 81 -4.33 -13.66 -12.56
CA ARG A 81 -3.95 -14.03 -13.93
C ARG A 81 -3.62 -12.78 -14.76
N HIS A 82 -4.41 -11.73 -14.63
CA HIS A 82 -4.16 -10.47 -15.33
C HIS A 82 -2.86 -9.81 -14.85
N ALA A 83 -2.63 -9.70 -13.54
CA ALA A 83 -1.38 -9.22 -12.94
C ALA A 83 -0.15 -9.96 -13.48
N ALA A 84 -0.22 -11.29 -13.61
CA ALA A 84 0.84 -12.08 -14.23
C ALA A 84 1.01 -11.78 -15.73
N THR A 85 -0.07 -11.53 -16.46
CA THR A 85 -0.06 -11.25 -17.90
C THR A 85 0.57 -9.88 -18.21
N VAL A 86 0.32 -8.89 -17.35
CA VAL A 86 0.89 -7.53 -17.49
C VAL A 86 2.31 -7.42 -16.94
N GLY A 87 2.84 -8.48 -16.32
CA GLY A 87 4.22 -8.54 -15.83
C GLY A 87 4.44 -7.89 -14.47
N ALA A 88 3.47 -7.95 -13.55
CA ALA A 88 3.70 -7.56 -12.15
C ALA A 88 4.73 -8.48 -11.48
N ASP A 89 5.61 -7.92 -10.64
CA ASP A 89 6.67 -8.67 -9.95
C ASP A 89 6.11 -9.56 -8.84
N ALA A 90 5.03 -9.13 -8.18
CA ALA A 90 4.35 -9.90 -7.15
C ALA A 90 2.85 -9.60 -7.07
N ILE A 91 2.11 -10.54 -6.50
CA ILE A 91 0.72 -10.33 -6.08
C ILE A 91 0.61 -10.38 -4.56
N ALA A 92 -0.35 -9.64 -4.01
CA ALA A 92 -0.69 -9.66 -2.60
C ALA A 92 -2.19 -9.91 -2.40
N VAL A 93 -2.52 -10.70 -1.38
CA VAL A 93 -3.90 -11.04 -1.04
C VAL A 93 -4.12 -10.77 0.45
N ILE A 94 -5.22 -10.11 0.77
CA ILE A 94 -5.64 -9.86 2.16
C ILE A 94 -6.54 -11.01 2.60
N ALA A 95 -6.51 -11.35 3.88
CA ALA A 95 -7.46 -12.31 4.43
C ALA A 95 -8.92 -11.82 4.21
N PRO A 96 -9.88 -12.73 3.93
CA PRO A 96 -11.28 -12.36 3.81
C PRO A 96 -11.79 -11.67 5.08
N SER A 97 -12.39 -10.49 4.95
CA SER A 97 -12.81 -9.67 6.09
C SER A 97 -14.30 -9.74 6.41
N PHE A 98 -15.12 -10.24 5.49
CA PHE A 98 -16.59 -10.32 5.65
C PHE A 98 -17.01 -11.47 6.57
N PHE A 99 -16.51 -12.68 6.32
CA PHE A 99 -16.70 -13.84 7.20
C PHE A 99 -15.44 -14.08 8.01
N LYS A 100 -15.37 -13.45 9.18
CA LYS A 100 -14.24 -13.63 10.09
C LYS A 100 -14.21 -15.06 10.65
N PRO A 101 -13.04 -15.69 10.78
CA PRO A 101 -12.92 -16.96 11.50
C PRO A 101 -13.43 -16.80 12.94
N ARG A 102 -14.05 -17.85 13.48
CA ARG A 102 -14.63 -17.82 14.84
C ARG A 102 -13.57 -17.66 15.94
N ASN A 103 -12.37 -18.14 15.68
CA ASN A 103 -11.26 -18.08 16.62
C ASN A 103 -10.28 -17.01 16.16
N ALA A 104 -9.65 -16.33 17.12
CA ALA A 104 -8.46 -15.55 16.84
C ALA A 104 -7.39 -16.49 16.28
N VAL A 105 -6.81 -16.12 15.15
CA VAL A 105 -5.69 -16.83 14.52
C VAL A 105 -4.57 -15.82 14.38
N THR A 106 -3.41 -16.14 14.93
CA THR A 106 -2.20 -15.34 14.78
C THR A 106 -1.70 -15.41 13.33
N VAL A 107 -1.00 -14.37 12.87
CA VAL A 107 -0.42 -14.42 11.52
C VAL A 107 0.59 -15.55 11.42
N ARG A 108 1.32 -15.84 12.50
CA ARG A 108 2.25 -16.96 12.55
C ARG A 108 1.60 -18.32 12.26
N GLU A 109 0.41 -18.59 12.80
CA GLU A 109 -0.34 -19.83 12.53
C GLU A 109 -0.75 -19.95 11.05
N VAL A 110 -1.06 -18.83 10.39
CA VAL A 110 -1.37 -18.82 8.95
C VAL A 110 -0.14 -19.16 8.10
N LEU A 111 1.05 -18.70 8.51
CA LEU A 111 2.29 -18.95 7.79
C LEU A 111 2.76 -20.41 7.89
N GLU A 112 2.32 -21.15 8.89
CA GLU A 112 2.85 -22.49 9.14
C GLU A 112 2.55 -23.48 8.01
N GLY A 113 3.58 -23.85 7.26
CA GLY A 113 3.47 -24.79 6.15
C GLY A 113 2.78 -24.21 4.90
N ILE A 114 2.63 -22.87 4.83
CA ILE A 114 2.01 -22.19 3.70
C ILE A 114 2.71 -22.52 2.38
N GLU A 115 4.02 -22.75 2.38
CA GLU A 115 4.81 -23.14 1.21
C GLU A 115 4.35 -24.45 0.56
N LYS A 116 3.75 -25.35 1.34
CA LYS A 116 3.20 -26.62 0.83
C LYS A 116 1.91 -26.40 0.05
N LYS A 117 1.23 -25.28 0.28
CA LYS A 117 -0.04 -24.90 -0.37
C LYS A 117 0.16 -23.83 -1.43
N ILE A 118 1.10 -22.93 -1.20
CA ILE A 118 1.46 -21.80 -2.06
C ILE A 118 2.99 -21.84 -2.26
N PRO A 119 3.49 -22.67 -3.19
CA PRO A 119 4.93 -22.77 -3.44
C PRO A 119 5.59 -21.46 -3.87
N SER A 120 4.79 -20.55 -4.46
CA SER A 120 5.20 -19.20 -4.84
C SER A 120 5.14 -18.17 -3.71
N PHE A 121 4.88 -18.57 -2.46
CA PHE A 121 4.83 -17.62 -1.33
C PHE A 121 6.22 -17.05 -1.03
N ARG A 122 6.32 -15.71 -0.94
CA ARG A 122 7.61 -15.00 -0.80
C ARG A 122 7.67 -14.00 0.36
N GLY A 123 6.56 -13.70 1.01
CA GLY A 123 6.57 -12.71 2.07
C GLY A 123 5.21 -12.34 2.62
N LEU A 124 5.26 -11.48 3.62
CA LEU A 124 4.14 -11.02 4.42
C LEU A 124 4.17 -9.49 4.49
N LYS A 125 3.04 -8.84 4.24
CA LYS A 125 2.79 -7.47 4.69
C LYS A 125 2.01 -7.51 6.00
N PHE A 126 2.64 -7.09 7.10
CA PHE A 126 2.06 -7.09 8.43
C PHE A 126 1.59 -5.68 8.80
N SER A 127 0.27 -5.47 8.82
CA SER A 127 -0.37 -4.19 9.20
C SER A 127 -1.06 -4.30 10.56
N GLY A 128 -0.42 -4.97 11.52
CA GLY A 128 -0.88 -5.12 12.89
C GLY A 128 -0.01 -4.38 13.90
N VAL A 129 -0.55 -4.15 15.09
CA VAL A 129 0.15 -3.50 16.21
C VAL A 129 0.69 -4.50 17.25
N ASP A 130 0.34 -5.79 17.13
CA ASP A 130 0.90 -6.84 17.98
C ASP A 130 2.34 -7.15 17.56
N LEU A 131 3.29 -6.54 18.28
CA LEU A 131 4.72 -6.73 18.03
C LEU A 131 5.22 -8.13 18.41
N THR A 132 4.48 -8.88 19.23
CA THR A 132 4.82 -10.26 19.57
C THR A 132 4.57 -11.16 18.37
N ASP A 133 3.39 -11.05 17.73
CA ASP A 133 3.07 -11.78 16.50
C ASP A 133 4.02 -11.36 15.35
N LEU A 134 4.31 -10.06 15.23
CA LEU A 134 5.32 -9.57 14.29
C LEU A 134 6.68 -10.24 14.51
N GLY A 135 7.17 -10.30 15.74
CA GLY A 135 8.44 -10.93 16.08
C GLY A 135 8.49 -12.41 15.70
N GLN A 136 7.40 -13.14 15.94
CA GLN A 136 7.26 -14.54 15.52
C GLN A 136 7.27 -14.69 14.00
N CYS A 137 6.57 -13.80 13.28
CA CYS A 137 6.56 -13.77 11.82
C CYS A 137 7.96 -13.49 11.24
N VAL A 138 8.67 -12.48 11.77
CA VAL A 138 10.04 -12.14 11.36
C VAL A 138 10.98 -13.33 11.55
N SER A 139 10.94 -13.97 12.72
CA SER A 139 11.76 -15.15 13.02
C SER A 139 11.49 -16.30 12.03
N TYR A 140 10.20 -16.57 11.76
CA TYR A 140 9.80 -17.65 10.85
C TYR A 140 10.20 -17.40 9.39
N CYS A 141 9.94 -16.19 8.89
CA CYS A 141 10.20 -15.79 7.52
C CYS A 141 11.69 -15.68 7.22
N ARG A 142 12.48 -15.18 8.19
CA ARG A 142 13.95 -15.05 8.03
C ARG A 142 14.61 -16.40 7.74
N ALA A 143 14.19 -17.45 8.44
CA ALA A 143 14.69 -18.81 8.22
C ALA A 143 14.39 -19.37 6.81
N ARG A 144 13.41 -18.80 6.11
CA ARG A 144 12.97 -19.21 4.76
C ARG A 144 13.41 -18.27 3.65
N GLY A 145 14.00 -17.14 4.01
CA GLY A 145 14.37 -16.07 3.09
C GLY A 145 13.16 -15.25 2.61
N TRP A 146 12.06 -15.23 3.34
CA TRP A 146 10.86 -14.47 2.97
C TRP A 146 10.91 -13.02 3.47
N SER A 147 10.33 -12.11 2.71
CA SER A 147 10.21 -10.70 3.09
C SER A 147 9.12 -10.50 4.14
N VAL A 148 9.38 -9.65 5.13
CA VAL A 148 8.36 -9.16 6.07
C VAL A 148 8.32 -7.64 5.97
N LEU A 149 7.24 -7.12 5.40
CA LEU A 149 6.99 -5.71 5.21
C LEU A 149 6.10 -5.21 6.34
N TYR A 150 6.58 -4.24 7.10
CA TYR A 150 5.79 -3.64 8.16
C TYR A 150 4.95 -2.49 7.60
N GLY A 151 3.63 -2.51 7.85
CA GLY A 151 2.67 -1.62 7.20
C GLY A 151 1.99 -0.64 8.16
N VAL A 152 2.60 -0.33 9.30
CA VAL A 152 2.13 0.70 10.24
C VAL A 152 3.15 1.84 10.27
N ASP A 153 2.84 2.91 9.53
CA ASP A 153 3.76 4.03 9.28
C ASP A 153 3.94 4.96 10.51
N GLU A 154 3.08 4.82 11.51
CA GLU A 154 3.04 5.65 12.73
C GLU A 154 4.39 5.73 13.46
N PHE A 155 5.23 4.69 13.38
CA PHE A 155 6.57 4.71 13.99
C PHE A 155 7.53 5.76 13.42
N LYS A 156 7.30 6.27 12.21
CA LYS A 156 8.18 7.27 11.56
C LYS A 156 7.58 8.67 11.51
N LEU A 157 6.25 8.78 11.53
CA LEU A 157 5.52 10.04 11.38
C LEU A 157 4.54 10.26 12.54
N GLN A 158 4.89 9.79 13.74
CA GLN A 158 3.97 9.72 14.88
C GLN A 158 3.29 11.06 15.17
N ASP A 159 4.01 12.17 15.17
CA ASP A 159 3.45 13.48 15.53
C ASP A 159 2.40 13.95 14.52
N VAL A 160 2.72 13.89 13.22
CA VAL A 160 1.79 14.25 12.13
C VAL A 160 0.59 13.30 12.12
N LEU A 161 0.84 11.99 12.22
CA LEU A 161 -0.22 10.98 12.15
C LEU A 161 -1.12 11.03 13.39
N THR A 162 -0.58 11.30 14.58
CA THR A 162 -1.38 11.47 15.80
C THR A 162 -2.26 12.71 15.70
N PHE A 163 -1.70 13.82 15.20
CA PHE A 163 -2.48 15.03 14.92
C PHE A 163 -3.59 14.75 13.91
N ALA A 164 -3.26 14.10 12.79
CA ALA A 164 -4.22 13.78 11.75
C ALA A 164 -5.30 12.80 12.26
N ASN A 165 -4.92 11.78 13.04
CA ASN A 165 -5.85 10.84 13.70
C ASN A 165 -6.80 11.59 14.64
N SER A 166 -6.33 12.62 15.36
CA SER A 166 -7.18 13.46 16.23
C SER A 166 -8.27 14.23 15.48
N LEU A 167 -8.05 14.48 14.18
CA LEU A 167 -9.03 15.10 13.30
C LEU A 167 -9.99 14.07 12.68
N GLY A 168 -9.63 12.78 12.68
CA GLY A 168 -10.39 11.69 12.07
C GLY A 168 -9.75 11.06 10.82
N PHE A 169 -8.41 11.08 10.71
CA PHE A 169 -7.64 10.56 9.57
C PHE A 169 -8.25 9.34 8.89
N ASP A 170 -8.49 9.47 7.59
CA ASP A 170 -8.97 8.40 6.74
C ASP A 170 -8.25 8.43 5.36
N LEU A 171 -8.65 7.50 4.50
CA LEU A 171 -8.11 7.40 3.14
C LEU A 171 -8.41 8.63 2.28
N ALA A 172 -9.57 9.29 2.48
CA ALA A 172 -9.96 10.46 1.69
C ALA A 172 -9.03 11.65 2.00
N MET A 173 -8.79 11.90 3.28
CA MET A 173 -7.84 12.92 3.70
C MET A 173 -6.43 12.62 3.20
N ASN A 174 -5.96 11.37 3.30
CA ASN A 174 -4.63 11.01 2.84
C ASN A 174 -4.47 11.20 1.31
N LYS A 175 -5.50 10.90 0.52
CA LYS A 175 -5.52 11.16 -0.92
C LYS A 175 -5.47 12.67 -1.25
N GLN A 176 -6.15 13.51 -0.46
CA GLN A 176 -6.09 14.96 -0.63
C GLN A 176 -4.74 15.53 -0.20
N LEU A 177 -4.13 15.00 0.87
CA LEU A 177 -2.77 15.34 1.27
C LEU A 177 -1.77 15.01 0.16
N MET A 178 -1.88 13.84 -0.47
CA MET A 178 -1.07 13.47 -1.62
C MET A 178 -1.17 14.51 -2.74
N SER A 179 -2.37 15.00 -3.04
CA SER A 179 -2.57 16.02 -4.09
C SER A 179 -1.88 17.34 -3.73
N LEU A 180 -1.97 17.77 -2.47
CA LEU A 180 -1.35 19.01 -2.01
C LEU A 180 0.17 18.91 -1.94
N CYS A 181 0.71 17.78 -1.49
CA CYS A 181 2.15 17.59 -1.32
C CYS A 181 2.88 17.35 -2.65
N SER A 182 2.23 16.69 -3.62
CA SER A 182 2.84 16.43 -4.94
C SER A 182 2.48 17.46 -6.01
N GLY A 183 1.40 18.23 -5.82
CA GLY A 183 0.80 19.06 -6.87
C GLY A 183 0.04 18.26 -7.93
N LEU A 184 -0.02 16.92 -7.83
CA LEU A 184 -0.70 16.06 -8.80
C LEU A 184 -2.21 15.96 -8.50
N PRO A 185 -3.08 16.00 -9.52
CA PRO A 185 -4.52 15.95 -9.30
C PRO A 185 -4.98 14.50 -9.06
N MET A 186 -4.93 14.03 -7.81
CA MET A 186 -5.45 12.70 -7.45
C MET A 186 -6.98 12.63 -7.54
N GLY A 187 -7.66 13.78 -7.51
CA GLY A 187 -9.11 13.87 -7.58
C GLY A 187 -9.83 13.41 -6.32
N PRO A 188 -11.18 13.41 -6.33
CA PRO A 188 -11.97 13.07 -5.14
C PRO A 188 -11.85 11.59 -4.76
N PRO A 189 -12.15 11.21 -3.51
CA PRO A 189 -12.44 9.81 -3.18
C PRO A 189 -13.74 9.35 -3.85
N ARG A 190 -13.94 8.02 -3.92
CA ARG A 190 -15.22 7.42 -4.30
C ARG A 190 -16.07 7.15 -3.05
N LEU A 191 -17.38 7.23 -3.19
CA LEU A 191 -18.31 6.79 -2.14
C LEU A 191 -17.99 5.36 -1.68
N PRO A 192 -18.13 5.05 -0.39
CA PRO A 192 -18.79 5.83 0.67
C PRO A 192 -17.92 6.91 1.32
N LEU A 193 -16.66 7.07 0.90
CA LEU A 193 -15.79 8.13 1.41
C LEU A 193 -16.16 9.48 0.79
N LEU A 194 -16.11 10.53 1.61
CA LEU A 194 -16.41 11.90 1.20
C LEU A 194 -15.13 12.75 1.23
N PRO A 195 -15.02 13.75 0.34
CA PRO A 195 -13.93 14.71 0.42
C PRO A 195 -13.94 15.46 1.76
N TRP A 196 -12.75 15.71 2.29
CA TRP A 196 -12.57 16.53 3.47
C TRP A 196 -12.63 18.03 3.15
N PRO A 197 -13.08 18.86 4.11
CA PRO A 197 -13.00 20.31 4.01
C PRO A 197 -11.56 20.78 3.79
N SER A 198 -11.35 21.72 2.86
CA SER A 198 -10.00 22.18 2.50
C SER A 198 -9.24 22.85 3.66
N GLU A 199 -9.94 23.39 4.65
CA GLU A 199 -9.33 24.02 5.83
C GLU A 199 -8.61 23.01 6.71
N SER A 200 -9.30 21.93 7.11
CA SER A 200 -8.74 20.87 7.96
C SER A 200 -7.51 20.21 7.33
N ILE A 201 -7.50 20.02 6.01
CA ILE A 201 -6.37 19.40 5.31
C ILE A 201 -5.17 20.35 5.29
N ARG A 202 -5.38 21.66 5.12
CA ARG A 202 -4.30 22.64 5.15
C ARG A 202 -3.59 22.66 6.50
N ASP A 203 -4.31 22.42 7.59
CA ASP A 203 -3.68 22.35 8.92
C ASP A 203 -2.79 21.11 9.06
N VAL A 204 -3.20 19.97 8.49
CA VAL A 204 -2.35 18.77 8.45
C VAL A 204 -1.13 18.98 7.55
N VAL A 205 -1.26 19.67 6.41
CA VAL A 205 -0.11 20.02 5.56
C VAL A 205 0.87 20.92 6.29
N LYS A 206 0.38 21.96 6.99
CA LYS A 206 1.24 22.83 7.80
C LYS A 206 1.99 22.03 8.87
N LYS A 207 1.29 21.14 9.58
CA LYS A 207 1.90 20.27 10.59
C LYS A 207 2.97 19.37 9.97
N LEU A 208 2.69 18.77 8.82
CA LEU A 208 3.66 17.96 8.07
C LEU A 208 4.90 18.78 7.70
N GLN A 209 4.73 19.98 7.14
CA GLN A 209 5.82 20.88 6.76
C GLN A 209 6.69 21.31 7.95
N MET A 210 6.06 21.59 9.10
CA MET A 210 6.76 21.92 10.34
C MET A 210 7.63 20.75 10.84
N ASP A 211 7.12 19.52 10.74
CA ASP A 211 7.80 18.33 11.28
C ASP A 211 8.91 17.82 10.33
N ILE A 212 8.75 17.97 9.01
CA ILE A 212 9.76 17.58 8.01
C ILE A 212 10.81 18.68 7.74
N GLY A 213 10.69 19.85 8.36
CA GLY A 213 11.67 20.94 8.26
C GLY A 213 11.70 21.65 6.90
N THR A 214 10.71 21.46 6.03
CA THR A 214 10.59 22.20 4.77
C THR A 214 9.78 23.46 5.00
N SER A 215 10.46 24.60 5.11
CA SER A 215 9.80 25.92 5.08
C SER A 215 9.07 26.09 3.74
N PRO A 216 7.87 26.69 3.70
CA PRO A 216 7.31 27.14 2.43
C PRO A 216 8.21 28.26 1.88
N GLU A 217 8.80 28.03 0.70
CA GLU A 217 9.30 29.12 -0.15
C GLU A 217 8.13 29.99 -0.66
#